data_AF-A0A6N2ZPY0-F1
#
_entry.id   AF-A0A6N2ZPY0-F1
#
_cell.length_a   1.000
_cell.length_b   1.000
_cell.length_c   1.000
_cell.angle_alpha   90.00
_cell.angle_beta   90.00
_cell.angle_gamma   90.00
#
_symmetry.space_group_name_H-M   'P 1'
#
loop_
_entity.id
_entity.type
_entity.pdbx_description
1 polymer ?
#
loop_
_entity_poly.entity_id
_entity_poly.type
_entity_poly.pdbx_seq_one_letter_code
_entity_poly.pdbx_strand_id
1 'polypeptide(L)'
;MSFFDAIMSFFGGKGIPQGCQFTLSCAGQNIVLPVTPASFKVGRTYNNSTLNINAIGEINMLGKRGLQTLSFEGFFPAQKYEWSETNETNPYNLVRKIDGFATSGKPCKISISNTSISMYCTIEAFNHDEHDGTSDVYYEMTLKEYRYIKPTSEIKNDTTGLYSRIAEAPEEQAVTSYPQEHFMDTANKAVSKIMPIAEQGKKALNMYKMMVKAGKSPIGAVLKVSKRSLKMNGKEWPL
;
A
#
# COMPACT_ATOMS: atom_id res chain seq x y z
N MET A 1 10.75 -0.63 28.27
CA MET A 1 10.59 -1.66 27.22
C MET A 1 11.99 -1.96 26.71
N SER A 2 12.60 -3.03 27.22
CA SER A 2 14.04 -3.27 27.05
C SER A 2 14.33 -3.75 25.63
N PHE A 3 15.48 -3.36 25.07
CA PHE A 3 15.97 -3.86 23.78
C PHE A 3 16.11 -5.40 23.79
N PHE A 4 16.29 -5.97 24.99
CA PHE A 4 16.32 -7.42 25.21
C PHE A 4 14.95 -8.09 24.99
N ASP A 5 13.84 -7.40 25.29
CA ASP A 5 12.48 -7.92 25.05
C ASP A 5 12.18 -8.01 23.55
N ALA A 6 12.71 -7.08 22.76
CA ALA A 6 12.61 -7.10 21.30
C ALA A 6 13.44 -8.25 20.66
N ILE A 7 14.60 -8.57 21.25
CA ILE A 7 15.45 -9.68 20.80
C ILE A 7 14.85 -11.03 21.19
N MET A 8 14.27 -11.15 22.38
CA MET A 8 13.59 -12.37 22.83
C MET A 8 12.29 -12.64 22.05
N SER A 9 11.60 -11.59 21.59
CA SER A 9 10.49 -11.72 20.64
C SER A 9 10.93 -12.28 19.28
N PHE A 10 12.18 -12.05 18.87
CA PHE A 10 12.71 -12.52 17.58
C PHE A 10 13.19 -13.99 17.64
N PHE A 11 13.57 -14.50 18.82
CA PHE A 11 14.17 -15.82 19.01
C PHE A 11 13.33 -16.86 19.77
N GLY A 12 12.02 -16.65 19.88
CA GLY A 12 11.06 -17.73 20.18
C GLY A 12 11.18 -18.40 21.56
N GLY A 13 10.41 -17.90 22.53
CA GLY A 13 10.01 -18.62 23.75
C GLY A 13 9.50 -17.62 24.80
N LYS A 14 8.34 -17.76 25.47
CA LYS A 14 7.40 -18.87 25.70
C LYS A 14 6.02 -18.26 26.03
N GLY A 15 4.93 -18.86 25.55
CA GLY A 15 3.62 -18.84 26.23
C GLY A 15 2.39 -18.57 25.34
N ILE A 16 1.52 -19.59 25.17
CA ILE A 16 0.17 -19.57 24.55
C ILE A 16 0.25 -19.68 23.00
N PRO A 17 -0.61 -20.51 22.34
CA PRO A 17 -0.22 -21.31 21.18
C PRO A 17 0.29 -20.44 20.03
N GLN A 18 1.28 -20.98 19.33
CA GLN A 18 1.89 -20.44 18.12
C GLN A 18 0.83 -20.36 17.00
N GLY A 19 -0.10 -19.42 17.12
CA GLY A 19 -1.10 -19.09 16.11
C GLY A 19 -0.47 -18.20 15.05
N CYS A 20 -0.79 -18.48 13.79
CA CYS A 20 -0.46 -17.59 12.68
C CYS A 20 -1.63 -16.61 12.52
N GLN A 21 -1.40 -15.32 12.72
CA GLN A 21 -2.40 -14.29 12.52
C GLN A 21 -2.46 -13.90 11.04
N PHE A 22 -3.65 -13.91 10.47
CA PHE A 22 -3.89 -13.51 9.09
C PHE A 22 -4.41 -12.08 9.05
N THR A 23 -3.66 -11.19 8.40
CA THR A 23 -4.04 -9.78 8.24
C THR A 23 -4.16 -9.44 6.76
N LEU A 24 -5.34 -9.02 6.35
CA LEU A 24 -5.65 -8.51 5.01
C LEU A 24 -5.78 -6.98 5.07
N SER A 25 -4.86 -6.28 4.41
CA SER A 25 -4.86 -4.82 4.30
C SER A 25 -5.31 -4.40 2.91
N CYS A 26 -6.35 -3.58 2.80
CA CYS A 26 -6.83 -3.07 1.52
C CYS A 26 -7.41 -1.67 1.64
N ALA A 27 -7.16 -0.81 0.65
CA ALA A 27 -7.73 0.54 0.56
C ALA A 27 -7.59 1.41 1.82
N GLY A 28 -6.54 1.20 2.64
CA GLY A 28 -6.30 1.93 3.89
C GLY A 28 -7.02 1.35 5.12
N GLN A 29 -7.76 0.25 4.96
CA GLN A 29 -8.36 -0.52 6.04
C GLN A 29 -7.63 -1.86 6.22
N ASN A 30 -7.64 -2.37 7.45
CA ASN A 30 -7.04 -3.66 7.78
C ASN A 30 -8.10 -4.55 8.42
N ILE A 31 -8.15 -5.80 7.99
CA ILE A 31 -8.96 -6.86 8.59
C ILE A 31 -7.99 -7.90 9.13
N VAL A 32 -8.11 -8.19 10.42
CA VAL A 32 -7.52 -9.38 11.02
C VAL A 32 -8.60 -10.45 11.00
N LEU A 33 -8.28 -11.64 10.50
CA LEU A 33 -9.22 -12.75 10.54
C LEU A 33 -9.46 -13.15 12.01
N PRO A 34 -10.72 -13.21 12.48
CA PRO A 34 -11.02 -13.59 13.86
C PRO A 34 -10.54 -15.00 14.19
N VAL A 35 -10.67 -15.91 13.23
CA VAL A 35 -10.29 -17.30 13.38
C VAL A 35 -9.13 -17.59 12.43
N THR A 36 -8.10 -18.24 12.95
CA THR A 36 -6.99 -18.73 12.14
C THR A 36 -7.47 -19.90 11.28
N PRO A 37 -7.32 -19.85 9.94
CA PRO A 37 -7.62 -20.98 9.05
C PRO A 37 -6.91 -22.27 9.48
N ALA A 38 -7.57 -23.41 9.36
CA ALA A 38 -6.98 -24.71 9.70
C ALA A 38 -5.79 -25.06 8.80
N SER A 39 -5.83 -24.63 7.54
CA SER A 39 -4.73 -24.77 6.60
C SER A 39 -4.72 -23.65 5.56
N PHE A 40 -3.58 -23.43 4.94
CA PHE A 40 -3.44 -22.55 3.80
C PHE A 40 -2.52 -23.20 2.75
N LYS A 41 -2.83 -23.01 1.48
CA LYS A 41 -2.09 -23.57 0.34
C LYS A 41 -1.48 -22.44 -0.49
N VAL A 42 -0.17 -22.47 -0.67
CA VAL A 42 0.56 -21.52 -1.53
C VAL A 42 0.98 -22.21 -2.82
N GLY A 43 0.42 -21.79 -3.95
CA GLY A 43 0.81 -22.25 -5.27
C GLY A 43 1.86 -21.32 -5.89
N ARG A 44 3.05 -21.83 -6.20
CA ARG A 44 4.07 -21.10 -6.97
C ARG A 44 4.23 -21.75 -8.34
N THR A 45 3.83 -21.03 -9.37
CA THR A 45 3.96 -21.48 -10.75
C THR A 45 5.26 -20.96 -11.37
N TYR A 46 5.90 -21.80 -12.17
CA TYR A 46 7.10 -21.44 -12.95
C TYR A 46 6.80 -21.76 -14.41
N ASN A 47 6.88 -20.77 -15.28
CA ASN A 47 6.45 -20.87 -16.68
C ASN A 47 7.52 -21.53 -17.56
N ASN A 48 8.00 -22.71 -17.15
CA ASN A 48 8.97 -23.47 -17.93
C ASN A 48 8.31 -24.07 -19.17
N SER A 49 9.05 -24.17 -20.27
CA SER A 49 8.56 -24.70 -21.55
C SER A 49 9.51 -25.78 -22.06
N THR A 50 9.00 -26.94 -22.45
CA THR A 50 9.82 -28.00 -23.05
C THR A 50 9.84 -27.88 -24.57
N LEU A 51 11.01 -28.03 -25.17
CA LEU A 51 11.22 -28.12 -26.60
C LEU A 51 11.84 -29.47 -26.95
N ASN A 52 11.29 -30.14 -27.96
CA ASN A 52 11.86 -31.38 -28.48
C ASN A 52 12.73 -31.09 -29.71
N ILE A 53 14.00 -31.47 -29.64
CA ILE A 53 14.97 -31.34 -30.74
C ILE A 53 15.32 -32.75 -31.21
N ASN A 54 15.07 -33.07 -32.48
CA ASN A 54 15.28 -34.41 -33.05
C ASN A 54 16.68 -35.00 -32.80
N ALA A 55 17.71 -34.16 -32.70
CA ALA A 55 19.10 -34.59 -32.49
C ALA A 55 19.50 -34.77 -31.02
N ILE A 56 18.78 -34.16 -30.07
CA ILE A 56 19.22 -34.01 -28.66
C ILE A 56 18.15 -34.56 -27.68
N GLY A 57 16.91 -34.74 -28.15
CA GLY A 57 15.76 -35.10 -27.33
C GLY A 57 15.05 -33.88 -26.74
N GLU A 58 14.35 -34.09 -25.63
CA GLU A 58 13.57 -33.06 -24.95
C GLU A 58 14.45 -32.19 -24.04
N ILE A 59 14.37 -30.87 -24.23
CA ILE A 59 15.10 -29.87 -23.45
C ILE A 59 14.10 -28.96 -22.75
N ASN A 60 14.31 -28.72 -21.45
CA ASN A 60 13.48 -27.80 -20.68
C ASN A 60 14.07 -26.38 -20.71
N MET A 61 13.34 -25.44 -21.30
CA MET A 61 13.66 -24.01 -21.22
C MET A 61 13.07 -23.41 -19.95
N LEU A 62 13.94 -22.84 -19.13
CA LEU A 62 13.55 -22.18 -17.88
C LEU A 62 12.85 -20.87 -18.18
N GLY A 63 11.58 -20.77 -17.78
CA GLY A 63 10.82 -19.54 -17.88
C GLY A 63 10.85 -18.74 -16.58
N LYS A 64 10.12 -17.62 -16.60
CA LYS A 64 9.98 -16.77 -15.41
C LYS A 64 8.93 -17.34 -14.46
N ARG A 65 9.02 -16.92 -13.20
CA ARG A 65 8.03 -17.17 -12.17
C ARG A 65 6.67 -16.59 -12.57
N GLY A 66 5.63 -17.42 -12.53
CA GLY A 66 4.23 -17.01 -12.66
C GLY A 66 3.72 -16.23 -11.45
N LEU A 67 2.40 -16.05 -11.38
CA LEU A 67 1.77 -15.40 -10.24
C LEU A 67 1.53 -16.44 -9.14
N GLN A 68 1.91 -16.10 -7.91
CA GLN A 68 1.64 -16.94 -6.75
C GLN A 68 0.14 -16.93 -6.44
N THR A 69 -0.41 -18.07 -6.07
CA THR A 69 -1.78 -18.21 -5.56
C THR A 69 -1.75 -18.59 -4.09
N LEU A 70 -2.72 -18.10 -3.32
CA LEU A 70 -2.91 -18.44 -1.92
C LEU A 70 -4.39 -18.75 -1.70
N SER A 71 -4.69 -19.98 -1.29
CA SER A 71 -6.06 -20.41 -0.99
C SER A 71 -6.13 -20.92 0.43
N PHE A 72 -7.19 -20.53 1.14
CA PHE A 72 -7.47 -20.99 2.49
C PHE A 72 -8.97 -20.90 2.77
N GLU A 73 -9.39 -21.67 3.75
CA GLU A 73 -10.77 -21.80 4.20
C GLU A 73 -10.85 -21.62 5.71
N GLY A 74 -11.96 -21.09 6.18
CA GLY A 74 -12.17 -20.84 7.60
C GLY A 74 -13.60 -20.43 7.87
N PHE A 75 -13.83 -19.80 9.02
CA PHE A 75 -15.14 -19.26 9.35
C PHE A 75 -15.05 -17.95 10.12
N PHE A 76 -16.12 -17.17 10.05
CA PHE A 76 -16.34 -15.96 10.81
C PHE A 76 -17.33 -16.24 11.94
N PRO A 77 -16.98 -15.90 13.19
CA PRO A 77 -17.79 -16.26 14.33
C PRO A 77 -18.92 -15.26 14.54
N ALA A 78 -20.13 -15.76 14.82
CA ALA A 78 -21.31 -14.99 15.23
C ALA A 78 -21.35 -14.72 16.74
N GLN A 79 -20.53 -15.44 17.50
CA GLN A 79 -20.38 -15.28 18.93
C GLN A 79 -18.91 -15.12 19.31
N LYS A 80 -18.67 -14.64 20.53
CA LYS A 80 -17.31 -14.47 21.02
C LYS A 80 -16.74 -15.82 21.46
N TYR A 81 -15.76 -16.32 20.72
CA TYR A 81 -14.95 -17.47 21.13
C TYR A 81 -13.68 -17.03 21.85
N GLU A 82 -13.22 -17.80 22.85
CA GLU A 82 -12.00 -17.48 23.62
C GLU A 82 -10.72 -17.55 22.77
N TRP A 83 -10.73 -18.38 21.74
CA TRP A 83 -9.63 -18.57 20.80
C TRP A 83 -9.73 -17.63 19.57
N SER A 84 -10.70 -16.72 19.54
CA SER A 84 -10.81 -15.70 18.50
C SER A 84 -9.79 -14.58 18.72
N GLU A 85 -9.03 -14.25 17.68
CA GLU A 85 -8.04 -13.16 17.65
C GLU A 85 -8.70 -11.78 17.73
N THR A 86 -9.99 -11.69 17.39
CA THR A 86 -10.74 -10.43 17.41
C THR A 86 -12.09 -10.58 18.11
N ASN A 87 -12.63 -9.46 18.60
CA ASN A 87 -13.95 -9.41 19.24
C ASN A 87 -15.09 -9.10 18.24
N GLU A 88 -14.84 -9.16 16.92
CA GLU A 88 -15.89 -8.95 15.93
C GLU A 88 -16.77 -10.20 15.87
N THR A 89 -17.99 -10.09 16.39
CA THR A 89 -18.97 -11.17 16.43
C THR A 89 -20.03 -11.05 15.34
N ASN A 90 -19.87 -10.11 14.40
CA ASN A 90 -20.79 -9.96 13.28
C ASN A 90 -20.12 -10.47 11.98
N PRO A 91 -20.39 -11.72 11.57
CA PRO A 91 -19.69 -12.34 10.46
C PRO A 91 -20.02 -11.65 9.13
N TYR A 92 -21.28 -11.26 8.93
CA TYR A 92 -21.71 -10.57 7.70
C TYR A 92 -21.09 -9.18 7.53
N ASN A 93 -20.65 -8.52 8.61
CA ASN A 93 -19.86 -7.30 8.48
C ASN A 93 -18.48 -7.57 7.89
N LEU A 94 -17.84 -8.70 8.25
CA LEU A 94 -16.56 -9.10 7.66
C LEU A 94 -16.71 -9.48 6.20
N VAL A 95 -17.75 -10.26 5.88
CA VAL A 95 -18.13 -10.59 4.48
C VAL A 95 -18.26 -9.32 3.65
N ARG A 96 -19.07 -8.34 4.10
CA ARG A 96 -19.24 -7.05 3.39
C ARG A 96 -17.93 -6.26 3.23
N LYS A 97 -17.04 -6.30 4.23
CA LYS A 97 -15.74 -5.63 4.13
C LYS A 97 -14.85 -6.31 3.08
N ILE A 98 -14.83 -7.64 3.05
CA ILE A 98 -14.08 -8.42 2.06
C ILE A 98 -14.64 -8.20 0.64
N ASP A 99 -15.96 -8.19 0.48
CA ASP A 99 -16.62 -7.83 -0.78
C ASP A 99 -16.27 -6.40 -1.21
N GLY A 100 -16.24 -5.46 -0.26
CA GLY A 100 -15.77 -4.10 -0.49
C GLY A 100 -14.32 -4.05 -0.96
N PHE A 101 -13.46 -4.91 -0.43
CA PHE A 101 -12.06 -5.01 -0.86
C PHE A 101 -11.95 -5.57 -2.29
N ALA A 102 -12.71 -6.63 -2.60
CA ALA A 102 -12.74 -7.23 -3.93
C ALA A 102 -13.24 -6.25 -5.00
N THR A 103 -14.25 -5.44 -4.67
CA THR A 103 -14.85 -4.44 -5.59
C THR A 103 -14.09 -3.11 -5.65
N SER A 104 -13.20 -2.83 -4.70
CA SER A 104 -12.48 -1.55 -4.62
C SER A 104 -11.57 -1.24 -5.81
N GLY A 105 -11.21 -2.24 -6.62
CA GLY A 105 -10.26 -2.13 -7.72
C GLY A 105 -8.83 -1.80 -7.28
N LYS A 106 -8.53 -1.85 -5.98
CA LYS A 106 -7.21 -1.61 -5.41
C LYS A 106 -6.55 -2.93 -5.01
N PRO A 107 -5.23 -3.08 -5.19
CA PRO A 107 -4.53 -4.27 -4.72
C PRO A 107 -4.53 -4.30 -3.20
N CYS A 108 -4.80 -5.47 -2.63
CA CYS A 108 -4.72 -5.72 -1.20
C CYS A 108 -3.34 -6.30 -0.86
N LYS A 109 -3.02 -6.40 0.43
CA LYS A 109 -1.81 -7.04 0.96
C LYS A 109 -2.21 -8.04 2.03
N ILE A 110 -1.82 -9.30 1.83
CA ILE A 110 -1.97 -10.37 2.83
C ILE A 110 -0.64 -10.55 3.57
N SER A 111 -0.73 -10.67 4.89
CA SER A 111 0.41 -10.98 5.77
C SER A 111 0.00 -12.06 6.76
N ILE A 112 0.77 -13.14 6.81
CA ILE A 112 0.57 -14.25 7.75
C ILE A 112 1.71 -14.18 8.77
N SER A 113 1.39 -13.88 10.03
CA SER A 113 2.41 -13.82 11.09
C SER A 113 3.08 -15.17 11.31
N ASN A 114 4.31 -15.15 11.83
CA ASN A 114 5.15 -16.34 12.03
C ASN A 114 5.49 -17.14 10.76
N THR A 115 5.22 -16.57 9.57
CA THR A 115 5.63 -17.14 8.28
C THR A 115 6.32 -16.08 7.42
N SER A 116 7.02 -16.52 6.37
CA SER A 116 7.62 -15.62 5.37
C SER A 116 6.62 -15.14 4.31
N ILE A 117 5.31 -15.33 4.52
CA ILE A 117 4.28 -15.07 3.52
C ILE A 117 3.74 -13.66 3.73
N SER A 118 4.23 -12.75 2.89
CA SER A 118 3.67 -11.42 2.73
C SER A 118 3.66 -11.07 1.25
N MET A 119 2.48 -10.84 0.67
CA MET A 119 2.36 -10.50 -0.75
C MET A 119 1.23 -9.53 -1.01
N TYR A 120 1.38 -8.73 -2.06
CA TYR A 120 0.28 -7.97 -2.65
C TYR A 120 -0.57 -8.93 -3.47
N CYS A 121 -1.89 -8.80 -3.38
CA CYS A 121 -2.82 -9.73 -4.00
C CYS A 121 -4.15 -9.08 -4.41
N THR A 122 -4.80 -9.70 -5.39
CA THR A 122 -6.20 -9.54 -5.72
C THR A 122 -7.00 -10.70 -5.13
N ILE A 123 -8.26 -10.44 -4.80
CA ILE A 123 -9.22 -11.47 -4.40
C ILE A 123 -9.85 -12.00 -5.70
N GLU A 124 -9.55 -13.25 -6.06
CA GLU A 124 -10.11 -13.86 -7.29
C GLU A 124 -11.45 -14.53 -7.02
N ALA A 125 -11.59 -15.18 -5.86
CA ALA A 125 -12.81 -15.84 -5.44
C ALA A 125 -12.97 -15.72 -3.92
N PHE A 126 -14.20 -15.44 -3.50
CA PHE A 126 -14.61 -15.43 -2.11
C PHE A 126 -16.02 -16.01 -2.03
N ASN A 127 -16.09 -17.26 -1.58
CA ASN A 127 -17.34 -17.98 -1.38
C ASN A 127 -17.62 -18.04 0.11
N HIS A 128 -18.87 -17.89 0.50
CA HIS A 128 -19.27 -18.03 1.89
C HIS A 128 -20.62 -18.72 2.01
N ASP A 129 -20.80 -19.43 3.11
CA ASP A 129 -21.96 -20.26 3.39
C ASP A 129 -22.19 -20.39 4.90
N GLU A 130 -23.41 -20.70 5.29
CA GLU A 130 -23.80 -20.83 6.70
C GLU A 130 -24.19 -22.29 6.97
N HIS A 131 -23.75 -22.81 8.11
CA HIS A 131 -24.06 -24.18 8.53
C HIS A 131 -24.64 -24.20 9.94
N ASP A 132 -25.51 -25.18 10.19
CA ASP A 132 -25.82 -25.69 11.53
C ASP A 132 -26.46 -24.68 12.51
N GLY A 133 -27.14 -23.64 12.02
CA GLY A 133 -27.94 -22.70 12.82
C GLY A 133 -27.17 -21.88 13.86
N THR A 134 -25.84 -22.00 13.90
CA THR A 134 -24.96 -21.27 14.83
C THR A 134 -24.75 -19.82 14.38
N SER A 135 -25.22 -19.46 13.18
CA SER A 135 -24.99 -18.18 12.51
C SER A 135 -23.53 -17.89 12.14
N ASP A 136 -22.63 -18.86 12.38
CA ASP A 136 -21.23 -18.79 11.95
C ASP A 136 -21.16 -18.95 10.42
N VAL A 137 -20.38 -18.07 9.78
CA VAL A 137 -20.28 -18.03 8.31
C VAL A 137 -18.95 -18.64 7.90
N TYR A 138 -19.01 -19.78 7.23
CA TYR A 138 -17.88 -20.45 6.61
C TYR A 138 -17.50 -19.71 5.32
N TYR A 139 -16.22 -19.72 4.99
CA TYR A 139 -15.74 -19.10 3.77
C TYR A 139 -14.56 -19.84 3.17
N GLU A 140 -14.47 -19.74 1.85
CA GLU A 140 -13.32 -20.13 1.05
C GLU A 140 -12.83 -18.89 0.29
N MET A 141 -11.53 -18.56 0.43
CA MET A 141 -10.94 -17.42 -0.25
C MET A 141 -9.72 -17.83 -1.06
N THR A 142 -9.70 -17.40 -2.33
CA THR A 142 -8.55 -17.56 -3.22
C THR A 142 -8.00 -16.20 -3.62
N LEU A 143 -6.74 -15.99 -3.27
CA LEU A 143 -5.97 -14.79 -3.54
C LEU A 143 -4.92 -15.07 -4.62
N LYS A 144 -4.66 -14.09 -5.47
CA LYS A 144 -3.64 -14.16 -6.52
C LYS A 144 -2.70 -12.99 -6.42
N GLU A 145 -1.41 -13.26 -6.60
CA GLU A 145 -0.36 -12.24 -6.50
C GLU A 145 -0.62 -11.09 -7.47
N TYR A 146 -0.66 -9.89 -6.92
CA TYR A 146 -0.67 -8.65 -7.68
C TYR A 146 0.76 -8.13 -7.82
N ARG A 147 1.21 -7.96 -9.06
CA ARG A 147 2.53 -7.39 -9.36
C ARG A 147 2.36 -5.97 -9.86
N TYR A 148 2.90 -5.01 -9.12
CA TYR A 148 2.95 -3.63 -9.59
C TYR A 148 3.76 -3.55 -10.89
N ILE A 149 3.11 -3.01 -11.92
CA ILE A 149 3.79 -2.59 -13.13
C ILE A 149 4.47 -1.27 -12.79
N LYS A 150 5.72 -1.34 -12.33
CA LYS A 150 6.55 -0.14 -12.30
C LYS A 150 6.91 0.16 -13.76
N PRO A 151 6.54 1.33 -14.30
CA PRO A 151 7.06 1.69 -15.61
C PRO A 151 8.57 1.78 -15.45
N THR A 152 9.30 0.94 -16.18
CA THR A 152 10.74 1.16 -16.32
C THR A 152 10.83 2.43 -17.15
N SER A 153 11.35 3.50 -16.56
CA SER A 153 11.67 4.67 -17.36
C SER A 153 12.71 4.23 -18.38
N GLU A 154 12.39 4.37 -19.66
CA GLU A 154 13.37 4.15 -20.73
C GLU A 154 14.37 5.33 -20.82
N ILE A 155 14.09 6.41 -20.08
CA ILE A 155 14.90 7.62 -20.04
C ILE A 155 16.09 7.39 -19.10
N LYS A 156 17.21 7.02 -19.73
CA LYS A 156 18.54 6.97 -19.13
C LYS A 156 19.12 8.37 -19.06
N ASN A 157 19.75 8.73 -17.94
CA ASN A 157 20.53 9.95 -17.85
C ASN A 157 21.90 9.71 -18.50
N ASP A 158 22.24 10.45 -19.55
CA ASP A 158 23.48 10.25 -20.32
C ASP A 158 24.75 10.47 -19.50
N THR A 159 24.70 11.32 -18.46
CA THR A 159 25.86 11.60 -17.59
C THR A 159 26.04 10.52 -16.52
N THR A 160 24.96 10.01 -15.93
CA THR A 160 25.03 9.09 -14.77
C THR A 160 24.76 7.63 -15.10
N GLY A 161 24.24 7.35 -16.30
CA GLY A 161 23.85 6.01 -16.74
C GLY A 161 22.67 5.39 -15.97
N LEU A 162 22.08 6.14 -15.03
CA LEU A 162 20.98 5.69 -14.19
C LEU A 162 19.64 5.93 -14.88
N TYR A 163 18.72 4.98 -14.70
CA TYR A 163 17.32 5.14 -15.09
C TYR A 163 16.66 6.19 -14.19
N SER A 164 15.92 7.13 -14.80
CA SER A 164 15.18 8.13 -14.03
C SER A 164 14.13 7.44 -13.16
N ARG A 165 14.15 7.66 -11.84
CA ARG A 165 13.05 7.13 -11.03
C ARG A 165 11.79 7.89 -11.45
N ILE A 166 10.73 7.17 -11.80
CA ILE A 166 9.39 7.75 -11.81
C ILE A 166 9.03 7.92 -10.34
N ALA A 167 9.59 8.95 -9.73
CA ALA A 167 9.13 9.41 -8.43
C ALA A 167 7.71 9.89 -8.69
N GLU A 168 6.75 9.27 -8.01
CA GLU A 168 5.42 9.84 -7.85
C GLU A 168 5.65 11.23 -7.22
N ALA A 169 5.63 12.26 -8.07
CA ALA A 169 6.02 13.59 -7.65
C ALA A 169 5.04 13.99 -6.53
N PRO A 170 5.51 14.32 -5.31
CA PRO A 170 4.60 14.68 -4.24
C PRO A 170 3.76 15.86 -4.71
N GLU A 171 2.43 15.67 -4.77
CA GLU A 171 1.51 16.66 -5.33
C GLU A 171 1.46 17.95 -4.50
N GLU A 172 1.80 17.87 -3.21
CA GLU A 172 1.88 18.99 -2.28
C GLU A 172 3.22 18.97 -1.51
N GLN A 173 3.93 20.10 -1.50
CA GLN A 173 5.07 20.30 -0.62
C GLN A 173 4.81 21.45 0.35
N ALA A 174 5.14 21.23 1.62
CA ALA A 174 5.05 22.25 2.65
C ALA A 174 6.32 23.12 2.66
N VAL A 175 6.14 24.43 2.66
CA VAL A 175 7.19 25.43 2.82
C VAL A 175 6.87 26.30 4.01
N THR A 176 7.80 26.34 4.96
CA THR A 176 7.76 27.24 6.11
C THR A 176 8.37 28.57 5.72
N SER A 177 7.64 29.65 5.97
CA SER A 177 8.14 31.02 5.84
C SER A 177 8.66 31.52 7.18
N TYR A 178 9.89 32.04 7.17
CA TYR A 178 10.52 32.55 8.38
C TYR A 178 10.16 34.03 8.63
N PRO A 179 10.15 34.51 9.88
CA PRO A 179 9.70 35.87 10.23
C PRO A 179 10.48 37.03 9.59
N GLN A 180 11.69 36.80 9.11
CA GLN A 180 12.54 37.83 8.48
C GLN A 180 12.66 37.67 6.95
N GLU A 181 12.00 36.68 6.34
CA GLU A 181 12.05 36.46 4.89
C GLU A 181 11.11 37.43 4.15
N HIS A 182 11.59 38.01 3.05
CA HIS A 182 10.75 38.83 2.18
C HIS A 182 9.72 37.95 1.46
N PHE A 183 8.55 38.52 1.13
CA PHE A 183 7.48 37.79 0.44
C PHE A 183 7.94 37.17 -0.89
N MET A 184 8.85 37.87 -1.59
CA MET A 184 9.39 37.41 -2.87
C MET A 184 10.30 36.18 -2.68
N ASP A 185 11.12 36.16 -1.64
CA ASP A 185 12.01 35.03 -1.34
C ASP A 185 11.21 33.80 -0.92
N THR A 186 10.14 34.02 -0.16
CA THR A 186 9.18 32.97 0.21
C THR A 186 8.49 32.39 -1.03
N ALA A 187 8.08 33.23 -1.98
CA ALA A 187 7.47 32.80 -3.24
C ALA A 187 8.46 32.00 -4.11
N ASN A 188 9.70 32.46 -4.24
CA ASN A 188 10.75 31.75 -4.97
C ASN A 188 11.07 30.39 -4.35
N LYS A 189 11.15 30.32 -3.01
CA LYS A 189 11.38 29.09 -2.24
C LYS A 189 10.22 28.08 -2.37
N ALA A 190 8.99 28.57 -2.49
CA ALA A 190 7.80 27.77 -2.73
C ALA A 190 7.76 27.20 -4.15
N VAL A 191 7.99 28.05 -5.16
CA VAL A 191 7.89 27.67 -6.57
C VAL A 191 9.04 26.76 -7.00
N SER A 192 10.26 26.98 -6.50
CA SER A 192 11.46 26.20 -6.85
C SER A 192 11.37 24.72 -6.46
N LYS A 193 10.63 24.39 -5.41
CA LYS A 193 10.49 23.02 -4.92
C LYS A 193 9.56 22.13 -5.74
N ILE A 194 8.71 22.71 -6.58
CA ILE A 194 7.63 22.01 -7.28
C ILE A 194 7.74 22.15 -8.79
N MET A 195 8.23 23.29 -9.28
CA MET A 195 8.11 23.68 -10.67
C MET A 195 9.45 23.61 -11.42
N PRO A 196 9.45 23.24 -12.71
CA PRO A 196 10.64 23.28 -13.56
C PRO A 196 11.11 24.73 -13.77
N ILE A 197 12.43 24.91 -13.91
CA ILE A 197 13.13 26.22 -13.92
C ILE A 197 12.52 27.25 -14.90
N ALA A 198 12.01 26.78 -16.05
CA ALA A 198 11.44 27.62 -17.09
C ALA A 198 10.15 28.35 -16.68
N GLU A 199 9.34 27.78 -15.79
CA GLU A 199 8.06 28.35 -15.38
C GLU A 199 8.12 29.15 -14.07
N GLN A 200 9.27 29.12 -13.37
CA GLN A 200 9.37 29.63 -12.01
C GLN A 200 9.17 31.15 -11.95
N GLY A 201 9.72 31.91 -12.91
CA GLY A 201 9.69 33.38 -12.87
C GLY A 201 8.28 33.97 -12.92
N LYS A 202 7.45 33.55 -13.88
CA LYS A 202 6.09 34.09 -14.04
C LYS A 202 5.19 33.70 -12.86
N LYS A 203 5.31 32.47 -12.36
CA LYS A 203 4.49 31.94 -11.26
C LYS A 203 4.92 32.47 -9.89
N ALA A 204 6.22 32.68 -9.66
CA ALA A 204 6.70 33.35 -8.45
C ALA A 204 6.16 34.78 -8.33
N LEU A 205 6.11 35.52 -9.45
CA LEU A 205 5.53 36.86 -9.49
C LEU A 205 4.02 36.84 -9.21
N ASN A 206 3.30 35.84 -9.71
CA ASN A 206 1.87 35.67 -9.43
C ASN A 206 1.64 35.36 -7.95
N MET A 207 2.40 34.41 -7.41
CA MET A 207 2.37 34.03 -6.00
C MET A 207 2.69 35.21 -5.08
N TYR A 208 3.70 36.01 -5.41
CA TYR A 208 4.05 37.23 -4.69
C TYR A 208 2.88 38.23 -4.67
N LYS A 209 2.28 38.53 -5.84
CA LYS A 209 1.11 39.44 -5.92
C LYS A 209 -0.06 38.94 -5.06
N MET A 210 -0.29 37.63 -5.03
CA MET A 210 -1.36 37.02 -4.25
C MET A 210 -1.10 37.12 -2.75
N MET A 211 0.14 36.87 -2.31
CA MET A 211 0.54 37.02 -0.90
C MET A 211 0.38 38.46 -0.41
N VAL A 212 0.79 39.44 -1.23
CA VAL A 212 0.64 40.86 -0.91
C VAL A 212 -0.84 41.28 -0.88
N LYS A 213 -1.65 40.84 -1.86
CA LYS A 213 -3.09 41.15 -1.93
C LYS A 213 -3.90 40.53 -0.79
N ALA A 214 -3.48 39.37 -0.28
CA ALA A 214 -4.14 38.69 0.84
C ALA A 214 -3.96 39.42 2.18
N GLY A 215 -3.06 40.41 2.27
CA GLY A 215 -2.91 41.31 3.41
C GLY A 215 -2.52 40.65 4.75
N LYS A 216 -2.26 39.34 4.75
CA LYS A 216 -1.80 38.58 5.92
C LYS A 216 -0.38 38.11 5.66
N SER A 217 0.56 38.66 6.41
CA SER A 217 1.97 38.30 6.32
C SER A 217 2.16 36.79 6.56
N PRO A 218 2.94 36.07 5.75
CA PRO A 218 3.24 34.66 5.94
C PRO A 218 4.24 34.44 7.09
N ILE A 219 4.53 35.44 7.92
CA ILE A 219 5.45 35.31 9.06
C ILE A 219 5.01 34.15 9.96
N GLY A 220 5.79 33.06 9.97
CA GLY A 220 5.52 31.85 10.75
C GLY A 220 4.46 30.90 10.19
N ALA A 221 3.94 31.12 8.98
CA ALA A 221 2.91 30.28 8.38
C ALA A 221 3.49 29.08 7.59
N VAL A 222 2.76 27.97 7.55
CA VAL A 222 3.06 26.83 6.67
C VAL A 222 2.28 26.98 5.38
N LEU A 223 3.00 27.16 4.28
CA LEU A 223 2.44 27.22 2.94
C LEU A 223 2.45 25.81 2.34
N LYS A 224 1.27 25.26 2.04
CA LYS A 224 1.18 24.02 1.25
C LYS A 224 1.04 24.42 -0.21
N VAL A 225 2.04 24.09 -1.01
CA VAL A 225 2.12 24.51 -2.40
C VAL A 225 1.93 23.28 -3.28
N SER A 226 1.08 23.39 -4.30
CA SER A 226 0.88 22.40 -5.37
C SER A 226 1.19 23.03 -6.73
N LYS A 227 1.23 22.24 -7.81
CA LYS A 227 1.44 22.76 -9.18
C LYS A 227 0.36 23.74 -9.64
N ARG A 228 -0.82 23.72 -9.00
CA ARG A 228 -2.02 24.46 -9.40
C ARG A 228 -2.52 25.45 -8.36
N SER A 229 -2.17 25.26 -7.08
CA SER A 229 -2.73 26.04 -6.00
C SER A 229 -1.77 26.21 -4.81
N LEU A 230 -1.97 27.31 -4.11
CA LEU A 230 -1.35 27.65 -2.83
C LEU A 230 -2.41 27.56 -1.73
N LYS A 231 -2.18 26.73 -0.72
CA LYS A 231 -2.99 26.68 0.50
C LYS A 231 -2.23 27.34 1.65
N MET A 232 -2.83 28.37 2.23
CA MET A 232 -2.31 29.08 3.41
C MET A 232 -3.43 29.18 4.45
N ASN A 233 -3.20 28.67 5.66
CA ASN A 233 -4.14 28.75 6.79
C ASN A 233 -5.59 28.36 6.42
N GLY A 234 -5.75 27.29 5.62
CA GLY A 234 -7.06 26.77 5.20
C GLY A 234 -7.72 27.48 4.01
N LYS A 235 -7.12 28.56 3.46
CA LYS A 235 -7.58 29.19 2.22
C LYS A 235 -6.75 28.75 1.03
N GLU A 236 -7.41 28.33 -0.04
CA GLU A 236 -6.80 27.89 -1.30
C GLU A 236 -6.85 29.01 -2.34
N TRP A 237 -5.75 29.17 -3.07
CA TRP A 237 -5.62 30.15 -4.13
C TRP A 237 -4.98 29.53 -5.38
N PRO A 238 -5.49 29.79 -6.60
CA PRO A 238 -4.92 29.25 -7.83
C PRO A 238 -3.62 29.95 -8.24
N LEU A 239 -2.60 29.19 -8.64
CA LEU A 239 -1.27 29.67 -9.07
C LEU A 239 -1.16 29.89 -10.59
#